data_AF-D8TPZ3-F1
#
_entry.id   AF-D8TPZ3-F1
#
_cell.length_a   1.000
_cell.length_b   1.000
_cell.length_c   1.000
_cell.angle_alpha   90.00
_cell.angle_beta   90.00
_cell.angle_gamma   90.00
#
_symmetry.space_group_name_H-M   'P 1'
#
loop_
_entity.id
_entity.type
_entity.pdbx_description
1 polymer ?
#
loop_
_entity_poly.entity_id
_entity_poly.type
_entity_poly.pdbx_seq_one_letter_code
_entity_poly.pdbx_strand_id
1 'polypeptide(L)'
;MALKIALRIDRDLDSVKLFLDRCSGFGVREVAGSNEHWHFLVETDSYRNIQSFRVALTRKIPTLKGNACYSATVVSDLEKYERYLAKGESEGAGPEVVWRHSLKYTDEKIEELHIGYWTENKRLRKRKAGSVIDAVIDIAKDENVHWERREKLAELYLKEVVSRNRPVNIFAARSAVNTIQIQLCPDDTAIKRFSEMI
;
A
#
# COMPACT_ATOMS: atom_id res chain seq x y z
N MET A 1 25.38 -11.43 -4.86
CA MET A 1 24.02 -11.13 -4.35
C MET A 1 23.09 -11.17 -5.55
N ALA A 2 22.06 -12.00 -5.53
CA ALA A 2 21.12 -12.12 -6.64
C ALA A 2 20.42 -10.78 -6.91
N LEU A 3 20.36 -10.39 -8.18
CA LEU A 3 19.62 -9.21 -8.62
C LEU A 3 18.13 -9.52 -8.58
N LYS A 4 17.34 -8.65 -7.92
CA LYS A 4 15.88 -8.76 -7.83
C LYS A 4 15.23 -7.72 -8.71
N ILE A 5 14.41 -8.17 -9.65
CA ILE A 5 13.85 -7.35 -10.72
C ILE A 5 12.33 -7.46 -10.69
N ALA A 6 11.67 -6.31 -10.66
CA ALA A 6 10.27 -6.17 -10.97
C ALA A 6 10.14 -6.00 -12.49
N LEU A 7 9.58 -6.98 -13.18
CA LEU A 7 9.35 -6.93 -14.63
C LEU A 7 7.84 -6.88 -14.88
N ARG A 8 7.38 -5.88 -15.64
CA ARG A 8 6.05 -5.84 -16.24
C ARG A 8 6.18 -5.96 -17.74
N ILE A 9 5.34 -6.76 -18.38
CA ILE A 9 5.20 -6.82 -19.84
C ILE A 9 3.72 -6.71 -20.22
N ASP A 10 3.49 -6.19 -21.41
CA ASP A 10 2.14 -5.94 -21.92
C ASP A 10 1.85 -6.85 -23.15
N ARG A 11 2.83 -7.68 -23.56
CA ARG A 11 2.77 -8.60 -24.72
C ARG A 11 3.92 -9.63 -24.64
N ASP A 12 3.96 -10.54 -25.62
CA ASP A 12 5.05 -11.51 -25.84
C ASP A 12 5.33 -12.45 -24.66
N LEU A 13 4.28 -12.80 -23.90
CA LEU A 13 4.35 -13.58 -22.66
C LEU A 13 5.21 -14.85 -22.80
N ASP A 14 4.95 -15.69 -23.80
CA ASP A 14 5.64 -16.98 -23.94
C ASP A 14 7.13 -16.81 -24.24
N SER A 15 7.48 -15.81 -25.06
CA SER A 15 8.88 -15.48 -25.33
C SER A 15 9.60 -14.99 -24.07
N VAL A 16 8.89 -14.25 -23.22
CA VAL A 16 9.43 -13.78 -21.93
C VAL A 16 9.61 -14.94 -20.97
N LYS A 17 8.64 -15.87 -20.86
CA LYS A 17 8.79 -17.07 -20.03
C LYS A 17 10.05 -17.86 -20.41
N LEU A 18 10.22 -18.13 -21.70
CA LEU A 18 11.41 -18.81 -22.24
C LEU A 18 12.72 -18.07 -21.94
N PHE A 19 12.70 -16.74 -21.96
CA PHE A 19 13.86 -15.94 -21.57
C PHE A 19 14.16 -16.06 -20.07
N LEU A 20 13.13 -16.16 -19.24
CA LEU A 20 13.23 -16.25 -17.78
C LEU A 20 13.55 -17.65 -17.26
N ASP A 21 13.57 -18.70 -18.08
CA ASP A 21 13.90 -20.09 -17.66
C ASP A 21 15.28 -20.23 -16.99
N ARG A 22 16.17 -19.24 -17.16
CA ARG A 22 17.49 -19.19 -16.49
C ARG A 22 17.51 -18.38 -15.19
N CYS A 23 16.37 -17.79 -14.84
CA CYS A 23 16.18 -16.97 -13.65
C CYS A 23 15.22 -17.69 -12.71
N SER A 24 15.25 -17.37 -11.42
CA SER A 24 14.24 -17.84 -10.49
C SER A 24 13.16 -16.79 -10.25
N GLY A 25 12.00 -17.20 -9.73
CA GLY A 25 10.93 -16.25 -9.41
C GLY A 25 9.52 -16.78 -9.63
N PHE A 26 8.58 -15.85 -9.70
CA PHE A 26 7.20 -16.11 -10.12
C PHE A 26 6.61 -14.88 -10.82
N GLY A 27 5.55 -15.11 -11.59
CA GLY A 27 4.83 -14.07 -12.30
C GLY A 27 3.34 -14.33 -12.31
N VAL A 28 2.58 -13.24 -12.33
CA VAL A 28 1.12 -13.23 -12.23
C VAL A 28 0.53 -12.42 -13.38
N ARG A 29 -0.69 -12.76 -13.75
CA ARG A 29 -1.53 -11.95 -14.63
C ARG A 29 -2.25 -10.89 -13.80
N GLU A 30 -2.28 -9.66 -14.30
CA GLU A 30 -3.07 -8.57 -13.75
C GLU A 30 -3.97 -7.99 -14.86
N VAL A 31 -5.27 -7.95 -14.60
CA VAL A 31 -6.25 -7.36 -15.50
C VAL A 31 -6.60 -5.97 -14.97
N ALA A 32 -6.15 -4.93 -15.67
CA ALA A 32 -6.45 -3.54 -15.34
C ALA A 32 -7.40 -2.96 -16.38
N GLY A 33 -8.71 -3.15 -16.17
CA GLY A 33 -9.73 -2.74 -17.13
C GLY A 33 -9.69 -3.61 -18.39
N SER A 34 -9.44 -3.00 -19.55
CA SER A 34 -9.35 -3.71 -20.84
C SER A 34 -7.94 -4.18 -21.21
N ASN A 35 -6.92 -3.79 -20.45
CA ASN A 35 -5.53 -4.10 -20.77
C ASN A 35 -4.99 -5.16 -19.80
N GLU A 36 -4.55 -6.26 -20.38
CA GLU A 36 -3.88 -7.34 -19.67
C GLU A 36 -2.38 -7.05 -19.57
N HIS A 37 -1.87 -7.17 -18.35
CA HIS A 37 -0.46 -7.00 -18.06
C HIS A 37 0.03 -8.20 -17.24
N TRP A 38 1.29 -8.58 -17.44
CA TRP A 38 1.92 -9.62 -16.64
C TRP A 38 3.05 -9.03 -15.82
N HIS A 39 3.03 -9.32 -14.52
CA HIS A 39 4.02 -8.85 -13.57
C HIS A 39 4.83 -10.03 -13.06
N PHE A 40 6.15 -9.84 -12.95
CA PHE A 40 7.10 -10.86 -12.55
C PHE A 40 8.01 -10.30 -11.47
N LEU A 41 8.27 -11.12 -10.46
CA LEU A 41 9.45 -11.00 -9.61
C LEU A 41 10.50 -11.96 -10.17
N VAL A 42 11.60 -11.42 -10.66
CA VAL A 42 12.71 -12.17 -11.23
C VAL A 42 13.94 -12.03 -10.34
N GLU A 43 14.50 -13.16 -9.94
CA GLU A 43 15.73 -13.29 -9.18
C GLU A 43 16.79 -13.93 -10.07
N THR A 44 17.95 -13.29 -10.20
CA THR A 44 18.97 -13.76 -11.14
C THR A 44 20.38 -13.34 -10.77
N ASP A 45 21.31 -14.27 -11.00
CA ASP A 45 22.74 -14.07 -10.82
C ASP A 45 23.45 -13.89 -12.16
N SER A 46 22.70 -14.09 -13.27
CA SER A 46 23.22 -14.05 -14.64
C SER A 46 23.52 -12.62 -15.12
N TYR A 47 23.03 -11.60 -14.41
CA TYR A 47 23.12 -10.20 -14.81
C TYR A 47 23.69 -9.35 -13.68
N ARG A 48 24.69 -8.52 -14.02
CA ARG A 48 25.39 -7.67 -13.04
C ARG A 48 24.55 -6.48 -12.59
N ASN A 49 23.69 -5.97 -13.47
CA ASN A 49 22.84 -4.81 -13.21
C ASN A 49 21.58 -4.83 -14.08
N ILE A 50 20.62 -3.98 -13.74
CA ILE A 50 19.34 -3.89 -14.47
C ILE A 50 19.50 -3.54 -15.94
N GLN A 51 20.52 -2.75 -16.30
CA GLN A 51 20.75 -2.36 -17.69
C GLN A 51 21.17 -3.56 -18.54
N SER A 52 22.05 -4.43 -18.02
CA SER A 52 22.44 -5.67 -18.70
C SER A 52 21.25 -6.62 -18.92
N PHE A 53 20.33 -6.69 -17.96
CA PHE A 53 19.09 -7.46 -18.10
C PHE A 53 18.19 -6.89 -19.20
N ARG A 54 17.92 -5.57 -19.19
CA ARG A 54 17.10 -4.89 -20.20
C ARG A 54 17.66 -5.07 -21.62
N VAL A 55 18.97 -4.91 -21.80
CA VAL A 55 19.62 -5.12 -23.10
C VAL A 55 19.48 -6.57 -23.56
N ALA A 56 19.67 -7.54 -22.68
CA ALA A 56 19.52 -8.95 -23.03
C ALA A 56 18.07 -9.32 -23.38
N LEU A 57 17.10 -8.82 -22.61
CA LEU A 57 15.66 -9.02 -22.84
C LEU A 57 15.26 -8.46 -24.21
N THR A 58 15.57 -7.19 -24.48
CA THR A 58 15.19 -6.53 -25.74
C THR A 58 15.96 -7.05 -26.95
N ARG A 59 17.17 -7.60 -26.77
CA ARG A 59 17.88 -8.32 -27.84
C ARG A 59 17.21 -9.65 -28.19
N LYS A 60 16.72 -10.38 -27.17
CA LYS A 60 16.04 -11.66 -27.37
C LYS A 60 14.62 -11.48 -27.90
N ILE A 61 13.94 -10.40 -27.49
CA ILE A 61 12.55 -10.09 -27.81
C ILE A 61 12.47 -8.66 -28.35
N PRO A 62 12.80 -8.44 -29.64
CA PRO A 62 12.92 -7.10 -30.21
C PRO A 62 11.64 -6.28 -30.26
N THR A 63 10.48 -6.91 -30.07
CA THR A 63 9.15 -6.30 -29.99
C THR A 63 8.93 -5.57 -28.66
N LEU A 64 9.68 -5.92 -27.61
CA LEU A 64 9.69 -5.21 -26.33
C LEU A 64 10.62 -3.99 -26.39
N LYS A 65 10.33 -3.03 -27.28
CA LYS A 65 11.08 -1.77 -27.39
C LYS A 65 10.29 -0.59 -26.84
N GLY A 66 10.98 0.25 -26.07
CA GLY A 66 10.39 1.44 -25.43
C GLY A 66 9.64 1.13 -24.14
N ASN A 67 9.52 2.15 -23.27
CA ASN A 67 8.94 2.04 -21.92
C ASN A 67 7.43 1.74 -21.90
N ALA A 68 6.79 1.67 -23.06
CA ALA A 68 5.34 1.46 -23.18
C ALA A 68 4.94 -0.02 -23.30
N CYS A 69 5.89 -0.93 -23.55
CA CYS A 69 5.60 -2.36 -23.78
C CYS A 69 6.10 -3.25 -22.65
N TYR A 70 7.05 -2.73 -21.87
CA TYR A 70 7.57 -3.38 -20.67
C TYR A 70 8.15 -2.33 -19.72
N SER A 71 8.28 -2.71 -18.46
CA SER A 71 9.04 -1.98 -17.45
C SER A 71 9.84 -2.97 -16.62
N ALA A 72 11.13 -2.70 -16.42
CA ALA A 72 11.98 -3.54 -15.59
C ALA A 72 12.74 -2.67 -14.59
N THR A 73 12.52 -2.84 -13.28
CA THR A 73 13.15 -2.04 -12.22
C THR A 73 13.77 -2.92 -11.14
N VAL A 74 14.76 -2.39 -10.43
CA VAL A 74 15.33 -3.09 -9.27
C VAL A 74 14.36 -3.00 -8.10
N VAL A 75 14.14 -4.12 -7.42
CA VAL A 75 13.29 -4.18 -6.22
C VAL A 75 14.11 -3.75 -5.00
N SER A 76 13.70 -2.65 -4.35
CA SER A 76 14.34 -2.16 -3.12
C SER A 76 13.81 -2.85 -1.86
N ASP A 77 12.51 -3.14 -1.82
CA ASP A 77 11.82 -3.83 -0.73
C ASP A 77 11.17 -5.10 -1.27
N LEU A 78 11.86 -6.23 -1.06
CA LEU A 78 11.47 -7.51 -1.63
C LEU A 78 10.15 -8.01 -1.05
N GLU A 79 10.02 -8.01 0.29
CA GLU A 79 8.85 -8.57 0.97
C GLU A 79 7.58 -7.80 0.60
N LYS A 80 7.68 -6.47 0.53
CA LYS A 80 6.55 -5.63 0.10
C LYS A 80 6.17 -5.92 -1.35
N TYR A 81 7.16 -6.11 -2.22
CA TYR A 81 6.90 -6.39 -3.63
C TYR A 81 6.30 -7.78 -3.84
N GLU A 82 6.76 -8.80 -3.10
CA GLU A 82 6.17 -10.15 -3.10
C GLU A 82 4.69 -10.13 -2.71
N ARG A 83 4.35 -9.44 -1.61
CA ARG A 83 2.96 -9.24 -1.19
C ARG A 83 2.14 -8.48 -2.24
N TYR A 84 2.71 -7.41 -2.79
CA TYR A 84 2.04 -6.63 -3.84
C TYR A 84 1.74 -7.47 -5.08
N LEU A 85 2.66 -8.34 -5.50
CA LEU A 85 2.50 -9.21 -6.65
C LEU A 85 1.43 -10.28 -6.38
N ALA A 86 1.31 -10.76 -5.15
CA ALA A 86 0.32 -11.76 -4.75
C ALA A 86 -1.07 -11.19 -4.41
N LYS A 87 -1.33 -9.90 -4.62
CA LYS A 87 -2.58 -9.24 -4.20
C LYS A 87 -3.86 -9.87 -4.76
N GLY A 88 -3.81 -10.43 -5.97
CA GLY A 88 -5.02 -10.87 -6.68
C GLY A 88 -6.00 -9.74 -7.01
N GLU A 89 -7.18 -10.08 -7.54
CA GLU A 89 -8.20 -9.09 -7.90
C GLU A 89 -8.92 -8.54 -6.64
N SER A 90 -9.14 -9.41 -5.66
CA SER A 90 -9.83 -9.08 -4.42
C SER A 90 -9.33 -9.96 -3.26
N GLU A 91 -9.78 -9.69 -2.04
CA GLU A 91 -9.44 -10.51 -0.87
C GLU A 91 -9.91 -11.96 -0.97
N GLY A 92 -10.96 -12.24 -1.78
CA GLY A 92 -11.46 -13.60 -1.99
C GLY A 92 -10.95 -14.26 -3.26
N ALA A 93 -10.13 -13.55 -4.06
CA ALA A 93 -9.67 -14.01 -5.36
C ALA A 93 -8.14 -13.86 -5.45
N GLY A 94 -7.44 -14.97 -5.27
CA GLY A 94 -5.99 -15.05 -5.37
C GLY A 94 -5.46 -14.66 -6.76
N PRO A 95 -4.14 -14.44 -6.88
CA PRO A 95 -3.51 -14.07 -8.14
C PRO A 95 -3.52 -15.24 -9.14
N GLU A 96 -3.70 -14.95 -10.42
CA GLU A 96 -3.51 -15.93 -11.49
C GLU A 96 -2.01 -16.06 -11.80
N VAL A 97 -1.38 -17.14 -11.34
CA VAL A 97 0.06 -17.40 -11.54
C VAL A 97 0.30 -17.92 -12.96
N VAL A 98 1.07 -17.18 -13.76
CA VAL A 98 1.36 -17.54 -15.16
C VAL A 98 2.74 -18.14 -15.36
N TRP A 99 3.66 -17.93 -14.41
CA TRP A 99 5.02 -18.43 -14.46
C TRP A 99 5.56 -18.64 -13.05
N ARG A 100 6.32 -19.73 -12.86
CA ARG A 100 6.97 -20.05 -11.60
C ARG A 100 8.22 -20.85 -11.92
N HIS A 101 9.34 -20.40 -11.40
CA HIS A 101 10.60 -21.12 -11.49
C HIS A 101 11.39 -20.94 -10.20
N SER A 102 10.91 -21.57 -9.12
CA SER A 102 11.56 -21.51 -7.82
C SER A 102 10.93 -22.53 -6.89
N LEU A 103 11.71 -23.10 -5.98
CA LEU A 103 11.19 -23.91 -4.86
C LEU A 103 10.58 -23.05 -3.76
N LYS A 104 10.86 -21.73 -3.75
CA LYS A 104 10.39 -20.79 -2.73
C LYS A 104 8.91 -20.42 -2.89
N TYR A 105 8.44 -20.25 -4.12
CA TYR A 105 7.12 -19.68 -4.41
C TYR A 105 6.11 -20.79 -4.68
N THR A 106 5.81 -21.62 -3.67
CA THR A 106 4.76 -22.64 -3.76
C THR A 106 3.37 -22.00 -3.72
N ASP A 107 2.32 -22.79 -3.96
CA ASP A 107 0.94 -22.29 -3.86
C ASP A 107 0.62 -21.79 -2.44
N GLU A 108 1.09 -22.52 -1.43
CA GLU A 108 0.95 -22.13 -0.02
C GLU A 108 1.67 -20.81 0.28
N LYS A 109 2.86 -20.61 -0.30
CA LYS A 109 3.58 -19.35 -0.09
C LYS A 109 2.88 -18.18 -0.76
N ILE A 110 2.34 -18.37 -1.96
CA ILE A 110 1.61 -17.31 -2.67
C ILE A 110 0.32 -16.96 -1.92
N GLU A 111 -0.37 -17.96 -1.37
CA GLU A 111 -1.55 -17.74 -0.52
C GLU A 111 -1.18 -16.96 0.76
N GLU A 112 -0.08 -17.31 1.43
CA GLU A 112 0.42 -16.56 2.58
C GLU A 112 0.69 -15.08 2.24
N LEU A 113 1.32 -14.83 1.09
CA LEU A 113 1.60 -13.47 0.60
C LEU A 113 0.31 -12.71 0.26
N HIS A 114 -0.69 -13.38 -0.32
CA HIS A 114 -2.00 -12.83 -0.64
C HIS A 114 -2.73 -12.37 0.64
N ILE A 115 -2.85 -13.26 1.63
CA ILE A 115 -3.45 -12.95 2.94
C ILE A 115 -2.69 -11.82 3.62
N GLY A 116 -1.35 -11.85 3.56
CA GLY A 116 -0.47 -10.83 4.12
C GLY A 116 -0.74 -9.44 3.51
N TYR A 117 -0.89 -9.37 2.19
CA TYR A 117 -1.21 -8.13 1.49
C TYR A 117 -2.54 -7.53 1.97
N TRP A 118 -3.62 -8.33 2.00
CA TRP A 118 -4.94 -7.84 2.38
C TRP A 118 -5.05 -7.50 3.87
N THR A 119 -4.36 -8.24 4.72
CA THR A 119 -4.25 -7.91 6.15
C THR A 119 -3.57 -6.55 6.35
N GLU A 120 -2.45 -6.31 5.66
CA GLU A 120 -1.74 -5.02 5.70
C GLU A 120 -2.60 -3.90 5.09
N ASN A 121 -3.27 -4.15 3.96
CA ASN A 121 -4.16 -3.18 3.30
C ASN A 121 -5.34 -2.81 4.20
N LYS A 122 -5.97 -3.78 4.89
CA LYS A 122 -7.00 -3.53 5.91
C LYS A 122 -6.47 -2.64 7.03
N ARG A 123 -5.27 -2.92 7.55
CA ARG A 123 -4.62 -2.09 8.58
C ARG A 123 -4.33 -0.67 8.05
N LEU A 124 -3.88 -0.54 6.82
CA LEU A 124 -3.61 0.77 6.18
C LEU A 124 -4.88 1.54 5.86
N ARG A 125 -5.97 0.88 5.45
CA ARG A 125 -7.29 1.48 5.28
C ARG A 125 -7.86 1.95 6.62
N LYS A 126 -7.72 1.14 7.68
CA LYS A 126 -8.04 1.57 9.05
C LYS A 126 -7.18 2.76 9.49
N ARG A 127 -5.89 2.80 9.16
CA ARG A 127 -4.99 3.95 9.43
C ARG A 127 -5.25 5.17 8.54
N LYS A 128 -5.83 4.99 7.36
CA LYS A 128 -6.28 6.07 6.46
C LYS A 128 -7.65 6.63 6.85
N ALA A 129 -8.33 6.09 7.86
CA ALA A 129 -9.66 6.50 8.27
C ALA A 129 -9.59 7.57 9.37
N GLY A 130 -10.07 8.78 9.05
CA GLY A 130 -10.38 9.85 10.00
C GLY A 130 -9.53 11.11 9.84
N SER A 131 -10.20 12.27 9.82
CA SER A 131 -9.57 13.54 10.19
C SER A 131 -8.93 13.43 11.58
N VAL A 132 -8.01 14.34 11.93
CA VAL A 132 -7.43 14.35 13.29
C VAL A 132 -8.55 14.46 14.35
N ILE A 133 -9.64 15.16 14.01
CA ILE A 133 -10.83 15.30 14.85
C ILE A 133 -11.49 13.95 15.09
N ASP A 134 -11.74 13.16 14.05
CA ASP A 134 -12.42 11.86 14.17
C ASP A 134 -11.61 10.89 15.05
N ALA A 135 -10.30 10.84 14.84
CA ALA A 135 -9.43 9.98 15.65
C ALA A 135 -9.42 10.40 17.13
N VAL A 136 -9.46 11.70 17.42
CA VAL A 136 -9.52 12.19 18.80
C VAL A 136 -10.88 11.90 19.43
N ILE A 137 -11.97 11.92 18.65
CA ILE A 137 -13.31 11.53 19.12
C ILE A 137 -13.35 10.06 19.49
N ASP A 138 -12.79 9.18 18.66
CA ASP A 138 -12.73 7.75 18.95
C ASP A 138 -11.92 7.50 20.23
N ILE A 139 -10.73 8.12 20.35
CA ILE A 139 -9.91 8.03 21.57
C ILE A 139 -10.66 8.57 22.80
N ALA A 140 -11.36 9.71 22.66
CA ALA A 140 -12.11 10.29 23.76
C ALA A 140 -13.27 9.40 24.22
N LYS A 141 -13.95 8.71 23.29
CA LYS A 141 -14.99 7.72 23.62
C LYS A 141 -14.39 6.50 24.33
N ASP A 142 -13.28 5.98 23.82
CA ASP A 142 -12.58 4.82 24.41
C ASP A 142 -12.05 5.12 25.81
N GLU A 143 -11.49 6.31 26.04
CA GLU A 143 -11.00 6.78 27.34
C GLU A 143 -12.12 7.35 28.25
N ASN A 144 -13.38 7.36 27.78
CA ASN A 144 -14.54 7.93 28.47
C ASN A 144 -14.32 9.40 28.92
N VAL A 145 -13.69 10.21 28.06
CA VAL A 145 -13.43 11.63 28.30
C VAL A 145 -14.70 12.45 28.04
N HIS A 146 -15.23 13.03 29.11
CA HIS A 146 -16.40 13.91 29.03
C HIS A 146 -16.13 15.15 28.15
N TRP A 147 -17.10 15.56 27.33
CA TRP A 147 -16.97 16.66 26.36
C TRP A 147 -16.62 18.01 27.01
N GLU A 148 -16.96 18.24 28.28
CA GLU A 148 -16.58 19.46 29.01
C GLU A 148 -15.08 19.54 29.35
N ARG A 149 -14.34 18.42 29.29
CA ARG A 149 -12.91 18.38 29.63
C ARG A 149 -12.04 18.90 28.50
N ARG A 150 -12.20 20.19 28.19
CA ARG A 150 -11.52 20.89 27.10
C ARG A 150 -10.01 20.68 27.09
N GLU A 151 -9.36 20.81 28.24
CA GLU A 151 -7.90 20.64 28.36
C GLU A 151 -7.46 19.22 27.99
N LYS A 152 -8.24 18.21 28.41
CA LYS A 152 -7.96 16.82 28.08
C LYS A 152 -8.14 16.54 26.59
N LEU A 153 -9.18 17.09 25.97
CA LEU A 153 -9.41 16.98 24.53
C LEU A 153 -8.32 17.71 23.72
N ALA A 154 -7.84 18.86 24.21
CA ALA A 154 -6.72 19.57 23.60
C ALA A 154 -5.41 18.77 23.70
N GLU A 155 -5.15 18.12 24.84
CA GLU A 155 -4.01 17.22 25.02
C GLU A 155 -4.06 16.05 24.02
N LEU A 156 -5.21 15.37 23.90
CA LEU A 156 -5.41 14.27 22.95
C LEU A 156 -5.21 14.73 21.50
N TYR A 157 -5.77 15.90 21.15
CA TYR A 157 -5.60 16.48 19.82
C TYR A 157 -4.15 16.79 19.49
N LEU A 158 -3.42 17.44 20.40
CA LEU A 158 -2.00 17.77 20.17
C LEU A 158 -1.14 16.51 20.07
N LYS A 159 -1.38 15.49 20.89
CA LYS A 159 -0.70 14.19 20.78
C LYS A 159 -0.94 13.56 19.40
N GLU A 160 -2.16 13.63 18.89
CA GLU A 160 -2.49 13.05 17.58
C GLU A 160 -1.96 13.88 16.39
N VAL A 161 -1.87 15.20 16.51
CA VAL A 161 -1.20 16.06 15.52
C VAL A 161 0.30 15.72 15.44
N VAL A 162 0.94 15.58 16.59
CA VAL A 162 2.37 15.24 16.70
C VAL A 162 2.63 13.81 16.22
N SER A 163 1.79 12.84 16.58
CA SER A 163 1.91 11.44 16.13
C SER A 163 1.86 11.32 14.59
N ARG A 164 1.12 12.23 13.94
CA ARG A 164 0.99 12.34 12.48
C ARG A 164 2.04 13.25 11.81
N ASN A 165 3.03 13.75 12.55
CA ASN A 165 4.06 14.69 12.06
C ASN A 165 3.47 15.94 11.36
N ARG A 166 2.34 16.45 11.86
CA ARG A 166 1.71 17.67 11.33
C ARG A 166 2.19 18.91 12.10
N PRO A 167 2.36 20.07 11.45
CA PRO A 167 2.69 21.32 12.14
C PRO A 167 1.62 21.69 13.19
N VAL A 168 2.06 22.11 14.37
CA VAL A 168 1.16 22.55 15.44
C VAL A 168 0.76 24.00 15.21
N ASN A 169 -0.54 24.24 15.07
CA ASN A 169 -1.13 25.57 14.98
C ASN A 169 -2.18 25.74 16.09
N ILE A 170 -1.98 26.72 16.96
CA ILE A 170 -2.83 26.96 18.14
C ILE A 170 -4.26 27.33 17.74
N PHE A 171 -4.45 28.10 16.67
CA PHE A 171 -5.78 28.48 16.19
C PHE A 171 -6.54 27.28 15.62
N ALA A 172 -5.84 26.45 14.84
CA ALA A 172 -6.40 25.21 14.33
C ALA A 172 -6.75 24.24 15.46
N ALA A 173 -5.91 24.13 16.49
CA ALA A 173 -6.17 23.31 17.67
C ALA A 173 -7.40 23.80 18.44
N ARG A 174 -7.54 25.11 18.67
CA ARG A 174 -8.73 25.68 19.35
C ARG A 174 -10.02 25.38 18.58
N SER A 175 -10.01 25.57 17.26
CA SER A 175 -11.15 25.27 16.40
C SER A 175 -11.51 23.78 16.39
N ALA A 176 -10.50 22.91 16.29
CA ALA A 176 -10.69 21.47 16.32
C ALA A 176 -11.27 20.99 17.66
N VAL A 177 -10.75 21.50 18.79
CA VAL A 177 -11.27 21.15 20.13
C VAL A 177 -12.72 21.60 20.28
N ASN A 178 -13.10 22.79 19.81
CA ASN A 178 -14.51 23.22 19.82
C ASN A 178 -15.38 22.23 19.03
N THR A 179 -14.92 21.82 17.85
CA THR A 179 -15.64 20.86 16.99
C THR A 179 -15.80 19.50 17.70
N ILE A 180 -14.73 19.02 18.35
CA ILE A 180 -14.75 17.76 19.13
C ILE A 180 -15.75 17.86 20.29
N GLN A 181 -15.75 18.98 21.03
CA GLN A 181 -16.70 19.19 22.14
C GLN A 181 -18.15 19.17 21.65
N ILE A 182 -18.43 19.80 20.52
CA ILE A 182 -19.77 19.80 19.90
C ILE A 182 -20.18 18.39 19.49
N GLN A 183 -19.27 17.61 18.88
CA GLN A 183 -19.58 16.26 18.41
C GLN A 183 -19.66 15.20 19.52
N LEU A 184 -18.98 15.41 20.66
CA LEU A 184 -19.05 14.53 21.83
C LEU A 184 -20.22 14.87 22.76
N CYS A 185 -20.80 16.07 22.66
CA CYS A 185 -21.92 16.47 23.50
C CYS A 185 -23.17 15.68 23.09
N PRO A 186 -23.86 15.04 24.05
CA PRO A 186 -25.07 14.25 23.74
C PRO A 186 -26.29 15.13 23.41
N ASP A 187 -26.21 16.44 23.65
CA ASP A 187 -27.27 17.42 23.45
C ASP A 187 -26.72 18.75 22.89
N ASP A 188 -27.59 19.75 22.74
CA ASP A 188 -27.23 21.05 22.16
C ASP A 188 -26.46 21.97 23.12
N THR A 189 -26.11 21.53 24.34
CA THR A 189 -25.47 22.40 25.36
C THR A 189 -24.13 22.94 24.87
N ALA A 190 -23.30 22.11 24.23
CA ALA A 190 -22.02 22.55 23.68
C ALA A 190 -22.20 23.55 22.53
N ILE A 191 -23.24 23.38 21.70
CA ILE A 191 -23.57 24.30 20.59
C ILE A 191 -23.99 25.66 21.15
N LYS A 192 -24.86 25.69 22.16
CA LYS A 192 -25.32 26.93 22.82
C LYS A 192 -24.15 27.69 23.44
N ARG A 193 -23.32 27.01 24.23
CA ARG A 193 -22.10 27.62 24.81
C ARG A 193 -21.17 28.18 23.74
N PHE A 194 -21.02 27.47 22.62
CA PHE A 194 -20.16 27.95 21.53
C PHE A 194 -20.76 29.18 20.84
N SER A 195 -22.08 29.23 20.64
CA SER A 195 -22.76 30.38 20.04
C SER A 195 -22.68 31.66 20.87
N GLU A 196 -22.57 31.55 22.20
CA GLU A 196 -22.39 32.70 23.10
C GLU A 196 -20.96 33.27 23.08
N MET A 197 -20.00 32.55 22.49
CA MET A 197 -18.58 32.93 22.43
C MET A 197 -18.17 33.59 21.10
N ILE A 198 -19.07 33.65 20.11
CA ILE A 198 -18.87 34.27 18.79
C ILE A 198 -19.59 35.61 18.77
#